data_AF-A0A923VVI0-F1
#
_entry.id   AF-A0A923VVI0-F1
#
_cell.length_a   1.000
_cell.length_b   1.000
_cell.length_c   1.000
_cell.angle_alpha   90.00
_cell.angle_beta   90.00
_cell.angle_gamma   90.00
#
_symmetry.space_group_name_H-M   'P 1'
#
loop_
_entity.id
_entity.type
_entity.pdbx_description
1 polymer ?
#
loop_
_entity_poly.entity_id
_entity_poly.type
_entity_poly.pdbx_seq_one_letter_code
_entity_poly.pdbx_strand_id
1 'polypeptide(L)'
;MPKFVVLSLDKNLAYEAIKHEVYDFLSKPTNLNELRKTIYRYQRDLNESPKTICVKSHSDHRFLSLNEILYCKADNSYTEIFLKTGEMVTAFKMLKYFEQILPAPFYRIHNSHIVNMNFVSRINIGTSFCYIKDSKIRIPFSKHYKQNIDLIINLLTDNENKTVNEIQFDEVFEELN
;
A
#
# COMPACT_ATOMS: atom_id res chain seq x y z
N MET A 1 -14.64 -2.36 -2.05
CA MET A 1 -15.92 -2.39 -2.79
C MET A 1 -15.60 -2.11 -4.25
N PRO A 2 -16.10 -2.91 -5.22
CA PRO A 2 -15.83 -2.68 -6.64
C PRO A 2 -16.34 -1.30 -7.07
N LYS A 3 -15.60 -0.63 -7.95
CA LYS A 3 -15.99 0.66 -8.55
C LYS A 3 -16.44 0.41 -9.99
N PHE A 4 -17.62 0.91 -10.35
CA PHE A 4 -18.20 0.72 -11.68
C PHE A 4 -18.19 2.02 -12.47
N VAL A 5 -17.71 2.00 -13.71
CA VAL A 5 -17.81 3.13 -14.64
C VAL A 5 -18.77 2.74 -15.75
N VAL A 6 -19.81 3.53 -15.97
CA VAL A 6 -20.84 3.26 -16.99
C VAL A 6 -20.46 3.96 -18.29
N LEU A 7 -20.51 3.22 -19.40
CA LEU A 7 -20.27 3.75 -20.74
C LEU A 7 -21.56 3.64 -21.58
N SER A 8 -22.21 4.76 -21.94
CA SER A 8 -23.50 4.75 -22.64
C SER A 8 -23.57 5.79 -23.76
N LEU A 9 -24.28 5.48 -24.86
CA LEU A 9 -24.63 6.48 -25.89
C LEU A 9 -25.76 7.41 -25.40
N ASP A 10 -26.66 6.91 -24.55
CA ASP A 10 -27.78 7.66 -23.99
C ASP A 10 -27.37 8.38 -22.71
N LYS A 11 -27.31 9.72 -22.77
CA LYS A 11 -26.94 10.60 -21.66
C LYS A 11 -28.04 10.72 -20.59
N ASN A 12 -29.28 10.37 -20.90
CA ASN A 12 -30.38 10.47 -19.93
C ASN A 12 -30.23 9.48 -18.78
N LEU A 13 -29.45 8.41 -18.99
CA LEU A 13 -29.11 7.42 -17.97
C LEU A 13 -28.14 7.94 -16.89
N ALA A 14 -27.53 9.11 -17.09
CA ALA A 14 -26.53 9.63 -16.15
C ALA A 14 -27.08 9.83 -14.73
N TYR A 15 -28.32 10.29 -14.61
CA TYR A 15 -28.97 10.49 -13.32
C TYR A 15 -29.23 9.18 -12.57
N GLU A 16 -29.72 8.15 -13.27
CA GLU A 16 -29.89 6.83 -12.67
C GLU A 16 -28.56 6.18 -12.30
N ALA A 17 -27.54 6.33 -13.15
CA ALA A 17 -26.22 5.82 -12.87
C ALA A 17 -25.66 6.41 -11.56
N ILE A 18 -25.81 7.72 -11.34
CA ILE A 18 -25.42 8.38 -10.08
C ILE A 18 -26.20 7.82 -8.88
N LYS A 19 -27.51 7.57 -9.02
CA LYS A 19 -28.33 6.96 -7.94
C LYS A 19 -27.87 5.56 -7.55
N HIS A 20 -27.29 4.82 -8.48
CA HIS A 20 -26.71 3.49 -8.23
C HIS A 20 -25.26 3.53 -7.74
N GLU A 21 -24.77 4.70 -7.32
CA GLU A 21 -23.42 4.89 -6.77
C GLU A 21 -22.31 4.41 -7.70
N VAL A 22 -22.51 4.53 -9.02
CA VAL A 22 -21.44 4.29 -9.97
C VAL A 22 -20.32 5.30 -9.75
N TYR A 23 -19.09 4.88 -10.01
CA TYR A 23 -17.90 5.69 -9.83
C TYR A 23 -17.84 6.86 -10.82
N ASP A 24 -18.21 6.60 -12.07
CA ASP A 24 -18.28 7.61 -13.12
C ASP A 24 -19.22 7.19 -14.26
N PHE A 25 -19.65 8.16 -15.07
CA PHE A 25 -20.48 7.94 -16.26
C PHE A 25 -19.84 8.64 -17.46
N LEU A 26 -19.50 7.89 -18.50
CA LEU A 26 -18.87 8.42 -19.71
C LEU A 26 -19.79 8.20 -20.92
N SER A 27 -20.13 9.29 -21.61
CA SER A 27 -20.93 9.18 -22.83
C SER A 27 -20.08 8.62 -23.98
N LYS A 28 -20.61 7.66 -24.73
CA LYS A 28 -20.01 7.17 -25.97
C LYS A 28 -20.38 8.12 -27.15
N PRO A 29 -19.49 8.27 -28.15
CA PRO A 29 -18.07 7.93 -28.10
C PRO A 29 -17.36 8.76 -27.02
N THR A 30 -16.55 8.11 -26.19
CA THR A 30 -15.84 8.77 -25.10
C THR A 30 -14.48 9.24 -25.59
N ASN A 31 -14.08 10.46 -25.23
CA ASN A 31 -12.73 10.94 -25.52
C ASN A 31 -11.72 10.41 -24.49
N LEU A 32 -10.45 10.31 -24.88
CA LEU A 32 -9.40 9.78 -24.02
C LEU A 32 -9.19 10.63 -22.74
N ASN A 33 -9.47 11.93 -22.81
CA ASN A 33 -9.27 12.85 -21.68
C ASN A 33 -10.27 12.60 -20.54
N GLU A 34 -11.54 12.34 -20.85
CA GLU A 34 -12.55 12.01 -19.84
C GLU A 34 -12.24 10.68 -19.17
N LEU A 35 -11.86 9.66 -19.96
CA LEU A 35 -11.41 8.38 -19.40
C LEU A 35 -10.17 8.55 -18.49
N ARG A 36 -9.19 9.36 -18.93
CA ARG A 36 -7.99 9.68 -18.12
C ARG A 36 -8.38 10.34 -16.80
N LYS A 37 -9.29 11.33 -16.81
CA LYS A 37 -9.76 11.98 -15.58
C LYS A 37 -10.41 10.98 -14.61
N THR A 38 -11.24 10.07 -15.10
CA THR A 38 -11.84 9.00 -14.29
C THR A 38 -10.77 8.13 -13.64
N ILE A 39 -9.76 7.72 -14.41
CA ILE A 39 -8.63 6.91 -13.92
C ILE A 39 -7.83 7.67 -12.86
N TYR A 40 -7.50 8.95 -13.10
CA TYR A 40 -6.76 9.77 -12.13
C TYR A 40 -7.52 9.98 -10.82
N ARG A 41 -8.83 10.23 -10.89
CA ARG A 41 -9.68 10.28 -9.69
C ARG A 41 -9.63 8.96 -8.94
N TYR A 42 -9.72 7.84 -9.65
CA TYR A 42 -9.71 6.51 -9.03
C TYR A 42 -8.37 6.23 -8.34
N GLN A 43 -7.26 6.56 -8.99
CA GLN A 43 -5.93 6.44 -8.41
C GLN A 43 -5.75 7.34 -7.18
N ARG A 44 -6.29 8.56 -7.20
CA ARG A 44 -6.27 9.45 -6.03
C ARG A 44 -7.05 8.87 -4.86
N ASP A 45 -8.24 8.34 -5.12
CA ASP A 45 -9.08 7.72 -4.08
C ASP A 45 -8.43 6.41 -3.55
N LEU A 46 -7.68 5.67 -4.38
CA LEU A 46 -6.84 4.56 -3.91
C LEU A 46 -5.71 5.02 -2.99
N ASN A 47 -5.20 6.23 -3.20
CA ASN A 47 -4.17 6.85 -2.39
C ASN A 47 -4.71 7.54 -1.12
N GLU A 48 -6.02 7.49 -0.86
CA GLU A 48 -6.61 7.81 0.46
C GLU A 48 -6.41 6.67 1.47
N SER A 49 -5.25 6.00 1.42
CA SER A 49 -4.82 5.15 2.51
C SER A 49 -4.53 6.02 3.74
N PRO A 50 -4.87 5.56 4.96
CA PRO A 50 -4.59 6.32 6.17
C PRO A 50 -3.10 6.65 6.23
N LYS A 51 -2.75 7.94 6.23
CA LYS A 51 -1.33 8.37 6.32
C LYS A 51 -0.75 8.17 7.72
N THR A 52 -1.63 7.97 8.71
CA THR A 52 -1.29 7.96 10.13
C THR A 52 -2.16 6.94 10.85
N ILE A 53 -1.59 6.26 11.85
CA ILE A 53 -2.33 5.43 12.79
C ILE A 53 -2.25 6.03 14.20
N CYS A 54 -3.32 5.92 14.96
CA CYS A 54 -3.32 6.28 16.38
C CYS A 54 -3.01 5.03 17.21
N VAL A 55 -1.91 5.08 17.96
CA VAL A 55 -1.52 4.06 18.93
C VAL A 55 -1.79 4.61 20.33
N LYS A 56 -2.67 3.93 21.06
CA LYS A 56 -2.94 4.26 22.46
C LYS A 56 -1.93 3.54 23.35
N SER A 57 -1.19 4.31 24.15
CA SER A 57 -0.31 3.79 25.20
C SER A 57 -0.76 4.36 26.54
N HIS A 58 -1.31 3.52 27.41
CA HIS A 58 -1.91 3.94 28.68
C HIS A 58 -2.90 5.10 28.51
N SER A 59 -2.51 6.31 28.93
CA SER A 59 -3.28 7.56 28.89
C SER A 59 -2.95 8.47 27.70
N ASP A 60 -1.99 8.09 26.86
CA ASP A 60 -1.51 8.92 25.75
C ASP A 60 -1.91 8.34 24.38
N HIS A 61 -2.14 9.25 23.43
CA HIS A 61 -2.47 8.96 22.04
C HIS A 61 -1.31 9.37 21.15
N ARG A 62 -0.58 8.39 20.63
CA ARG A 62 0.52 8.63 19.69
C ARG A 62 0.06 8.47 18.26
N PHE A 63 0.24 9.50 17.46
CA PHE A 63 -0.06 9.47 16.04
C PHE A 63 1.21 9.16 15.26
N LEU A 64 1.26 7.98 14.63
CA LEU A 64 2.44 7.51 13.89
C LEU A 64 2.18 7.60 12.39
N SER A 65 3.05 8.28 11.66
CA SER A 65 2.98 8.26 10.20
C SER A 65 3.36 6.88 9.68
N LEU A 66 2.57 6.34 8.76
CA LEU A 66 2.83 5.03 8.16
C LEU A 66 4.17 4.99 7.41
N ASN A 67 4.58 6.11 6.82
CA ASN A 67 5.85 6.24 6.12
C ASN A 67 7.07 6.25 7.05
N GLU A 68 6.86 6.17 8.36
CA GLU A 68 7.94 6.09 9.36
C GLU A 68 8.06 4.71 9.98
N ILE A 69 7.07 3.84 9.80
CA ILE A 69 7.07 2.51 10.41
C ILE A 69 7.85 1.54 9.52
N LEU A 70 8.91 0.95 10.07
CA LEU A 70 9.75 -0.05 9.42
C LEU A 70 9.09 -1.44 9.48
N TYR A 71 8.70 -1.87 10.68
CA TYR A 71 8.08 -3.16 10.93
C TYR A 71 7.39 -3.15 12.30
N CYS A 72 6.50 -4.13 12.50
CA CYS A 72 5.86 -4.40 13.78
C CYS A 72 6.24 -5.81 14.24
N LYS A 73 6.50 -5.98 15.53
CA LYS A 73 6.84 -7.25 16.17
C LYS A 73 5.84 -7.56 17.28
N ALA A 74 5.28 -8.76 17.28
CA ALA A 74 4.51 -9.25 18.42
C ALA A 74 5.45 -9.59 19.57
N ASP A 75 5.10 -9.13 20.77
CA ASP A 75 5.73 -9.57 22.01
C ASP A 75 4.63 -9.86 23.05
N ASN A 76 4.40 -11.15 23.28
CA ASN A 76 3.33 -11.67 24.14
C ASN A 76 1.95 -11.07 23.85
N SER A 77 1.52 -10.11 24.65
CA SER A 77 0.19 -9.47 24.60
C SER A 77 0.19 -8.07 23.96
N TYR A 78 1.34 -7.55 23.56
CA TYR A 78 1.48 -6.26 22.90
C TYR A 78 2.25 -6.35 21.57
N THR A 79 2.25 -5.25 20.83
CA THR A 79 2.99 -5.10 19.59
C THR A 79 4.00 -3.97 19.73
N GLU A 80 5.25 -4.25 19.42
CA GLU A 80 6.32 -3.27 19.30
C GLU A 80 6.34 -2.74 17.86
N ILE A 81 6.21 -1.42 17.69
CA ILE A 81 6.25 -0.75 16.39
C ILE A 81 7.60 -0.04 16.28
N PHE A 82 8.40 -0.39 15.28
CA PHE A 82 9.74 0.15 15.09
C PHE A 82 9.73 1.23 14.01
N LEU A 83 10.22 2.42 14.35
CA LEU A 83 10.24 3.60 13.48
C LEU A 83 11.60 3.83 12.84
N LYS A 84 11.63 4.53 11.70
CA LYS A 84 12.85 4.96 10.99
C LYS A 84 13.79 5.80 11.86
N THR A 85 13.23 6.49 12.85
CA THR A 85 13.96 7.34 13.80
C THR A 85 14.81 6.51 14.78
N GLY A 86 14.60 5.19 14.83
CA GLY A 86 15.16 4.29 15.84
C GLY A 86 14.27 4.17 17.09
N GLU A 87 13.19 4.96 17.19
CA GLU A 87 12.23 4.84 18.28
C GLU A 87 11.40 3.55 18.16
N MET A 88 11.11 2.93 19.32
CA MET A 88 10.19 1.82 19.45
C MET A 88 8.97 2.26 20.25
N VAL A 89 7.78 2.01 19.69
CA VAL A 89 6.50 2.35 20.32
C VAL A 89 5.77 1.08 20.70
N THR A 90 5.48 0.91 21.98
CA THR A 90 4.67 -0.21 22.48
C THR A 90 3.18 0.08 22.33
N ALA A 91 2.46 -0.85 21.70
CA ALA A 91 1.01 -0.79 21.55
C ALA A 91 0.34 -1.97 22.25
N PHE A 92 -0.62 -1.70 23.14
CA PHE A 92 -1.39 -2.72 23.88
C PHE A 92 -2.50 -3.35 23.03
N LYS A 93 -2.15 -3.75 21.80
CA LYS A 93 -3.00 -4.48 20.85
C LYS A 93 -2.16 -5.58 20.22
N MET A 94 -2.81 -6.70 19.90
CA MET A 94 -2.14 -7.83 19.25
C MET A 94 -1.78 -7.50 17.80
N LEU A 95 -0.75 -8.15 17.26
CA LEU A 95 -0.31 -7.95 15.88
C LEU A 95 -1.44 -8.17 14.84
N LYS A 96 -2.40 -9.05 15.12
CA LYS A 96 -3.59 -9.28 14.28
C LYS A 96 -4.47 -8.03 14.12
N TYR A 97 -4.53 -7.16 15.13
CA TYR A 97 -5.23 -5.88 15.00
C TYR A 97 -4.51 -4.98 13.99
N PHE A 98 -3.18 -4.89 14.09
CA PHE A 98 -2.37 -4.11 13.16
C PHE A 98 -2.44 -4.64 11.72
N GLU A 99 -2.48 -5.96 11.54
CA GLU A 99 -2.70 -6.58 10.23
C GLU A 99 -4.01 -6.13 9.56
N GLN A 100 -5.05 -5.81 10.34
CA GLN A 100 -6.34 -5.36 9.80
C GLN A 100 -6.37 -3.86 9.47
N ILE A 101 -5.62 -3.05 10.21
CA ILE A 101 -5.66 -1.58 10.09
C ILE A 101 -4.51 -1.00 9.26
N LEU A 102 -3.40 -1.73 9.12
CA LEU A 102 -2.26 -1.32 8.30
C LEU A 102 -2.54 -1.71 6.85
N PRO A 103 -2.73 -0.74 5.93
CA PRO A 103 -2.93 -1.03 4.51
C PRO A 103 -1.61 -1.46 3.85
N ALA A 104 -1.62 -1.73 2.54
CA ALA A 104 -0.37 -1.73 1.77
C ALA A 104 0.38 -0.41 2.03
N PRO A 105 1.72 -0.41 2.19
CA PRO A 105 2.68 -1.50 1.88
C PRO A 105 3.02 -2.44 3.06
N PHE A 106 2.14 -2.62 4.04
CA PHE A 106 2.40 -3.50 5.19
C PHE A 106 1.92 -4.93 4.95
N TYR A 107 2.78 -5.91 5.22
CA TYR A 107 2.48 -7.32 5.01
C TYR A 107 2.95 -8.18 6.18
N ARG A 108 2.08 -9.07 6.65
CA ARG A 108 2.46 -10.07 7.65
C ARG A 108 3.32 -11.15 7.00
N ILE A 109 4.52 -11.35 7.54
CA ILE A 109 5.49 -12.32 7.01
C ILE A 109 5.84 -13.42 8.02
N HIS A 110 5.46 -13.23 9.28
CA HIS A 110 5.64 -14.20 10.35
C HIS A 110 4.47 -14.13 11.34
N ASN A 111 4.33 -15.16 12.19
CA ASN A 111 3.34 -15.13 13.27
C ASN A 111 3.55 -13.95 14.22
N SER A 112 4.78 -13.46 14.31
CA SER A 112 5.17 -12.34 15.16
C SER A 112 5.69 -11.12 14.39
N HIS A 113 5.58 -11.05 13.06
CA HIS A 113 6.11 -9.91 12.30
C HIS A 113 5.22 -9.46 11.14
N ILE A 114 5.00 -8.14 11.07
CA ILE A 114 4.51 -7.40 9.91
C ILE A 114 5.64 -6.49 9.44
N VAL A 115 5.94 -6.49 8.16
CA VAL A 115 6.98 -5.63 7.57
C VAL A 115 6.38 -4.59 6.65
N ASN A 116 6.95 -3.39 6.61
CA ASN A 116 6.68 -2.42 5.57
C ASN A 116 7.60 -2.71 4.37
N MET A 117 7.02 -3.08 3.23
CA MET A 117 7.75 -3.43 2.01
C MET A 117 8.70 -2.31 1.54
N ASN A 118 8.33 -1.04 1.75
CA ASN A 118 9.14 0.09 1.28
C ASN A 118 10.51 0.14 1.96
N PHE A 119 10.65 -0.48 3.14
CA PHE A 119 11.89 -0.55 3.91
C PHE A 119 12.62 -1.89 3.77
N VAL A 120 12.19 -2.78 2.88
CA VAL A 120 12.88 -4.04 2.62
C VAL A 120 14.07 -3.80 1.69
N SER A 121 15.26 -4.23 2.08
CA SER A 121 16.49 -4.18 1.25
C SER A 121 16.80 -5.48 0.55
N ARG A 122 16.45 -6.61 1.17
CA ARG A 122 16.75 -7.94 0.63
C ARG A 122 15.80 -8.97 1.23
N ILE A 123 15.42 -9.97 0.44
CA ILE A 123 14.75 -11.18 0.92
C ILE A 123 15.62 -12.37 0.55
N ASN A 124 15.93 -13.23 1.52
CA ASN A 124 16.63 -14.48 1.30
C ASN A 124 15.68 -15.65 1.56
N ILE A 125 15.27 -16.32 0.48
CA ILE A 125 14.36 -17.46 0.49
C ILE A 125 15.01 -18.69 1.16
N GLY A 126 16.28 -18.96 0.86
CA GLY A 126 17.01 -20.09 1.43
C GLY A 126 17.12 -20.04 2.95
N THR A 127 17.34 -18.86 3.52
CA THR A 127 17.44 -18.68 4.98
C THR A 127 16.13 -18.23 5.62
N SER A 128 15.07 -17.98 4.84
CA SER A 128 13.79 -17.41 5.31
C SER A 128 13.91 -16.11 6.11
N PHE A 129 14.75 -15.18 5.63
CA PHE A 129 14.95 -13.87 6.26
C PHE A 129 14.67 -12.70 5.30
N CYS A 130 14.00 -11.68 5.82
CA CYS A 130 13.83 -10.36 5.21
C CYS A 130 14.77 -9.36 5.91
N TYR A 131 15.43 -8.49 5.16
CA TYR A 131 16.41 -7.53 5.66
C TYR A 131 15.86 -6.11 5.49
N ILE A 132 16.04 -5.28 6.51
CA ILE A 132 15.57 -3.89 6.50
C ILE A 132 16.67 -2.97 5.97
N LYS A 133 16.31 -1.98 5.14
CA LYS A 133 17.22 -0.95 4.59
C LYS A 133 18.00 -0.26 5.71
N ASP A 134 19.23 0.11 5.39
CA ASP A 134 20.12 0.91 6.23
C ASP A 134 20.30 0.39 7.68
N SER A 135 20.10 -0.91 7.89
CA SER A 135 20.20 -1.53 9.21
C SER A 135 20.75 -2.95 9.14
N LYS A 136 21.18 -3.48 10.29
CA LYS A 136 21.56 -4.90 10.45
C LYS A 136 20.37 -5.79 10.81
N ILE A 137 19.16 -5.24 10.80
CA ILE A 137 17.96 -5.93 11.25
C ILE A 137 17.55 -6.96 10.19
N ARG A 138 17.35 -8.21 10.64
CA ARG A 138 16.80 -9.31 9.85
C ARG A 138 15.55 -9.84 10.54
N ILE A 139 14.47 -9.95 9.79
CA ILE A 139 13.16 -10.41 10.24
C ILE A 139 12.91 -11.80 9.65
N PRO A 140 12.72 -12.84 10.49
CA PRO A 140 12.38 -14.16 9.97
C PRO A 140 10.98 -14.11 9.35
N PHE A 141 10.80 -14.85 8.26
CA PHE A 141 9.48 -15.14 7.72
C PHE A 141 9.20 -16.64 7.75
N SER A 142 7.93 -17.03 7.69
CA SER A 142 7.54 -18.44 7.72
C SER A 142 6.86 -18.86 6.42
N LYS A 143 6.92 -20.17 6.12
CA LYS A 143 6.27 -20.77 4.95
C LYS A 143 4.77 -20.48 4.88
N HIS A 144 4.11 -20.31 6.03
CA HIS A 144 2.69 -19.97 6.09
C HIS A 144 2.37 -18.64 5.41
N TYR A 145 3.30 -17.67 5.44
CA TYR A 145 3.14 -16.35 4.80
C TYR A 145 3.90 -16.26 3.46
N LYS A 146 4.19 -17.40 2.81
CA LYS A 146 4.91 -17.41 1.54
C LYS A 146 4.24 -16.55 0.47
N GLN A 147 2.90 -16.57 0.38
CA GLN A 147 2.16 -15.75 -0.57
C GLN A 147 2.44 -14.24 -0.41
N ASN A 148 2.56 -13.76 0.83
CA ASN A 148 2.90 -12.36 1.10
C ASN A 148 4.35 -12.05 0.72
N ILE A 149 5.27 -12.98 0.94
CA ILE A 149 6.66 -12.84 0.51
C ILE A 149 6.77 -12.78 -1.02
N ASP A 150 6.09 -13.70 -1.72
CA ASP A 150 6.05 -13.73 -3.19
C ASP A 150 5.45 -12.43 -3.74
N LEU A 151 4.39 -11.91 -3.11
CA LEU A 151 3.78 -10.62 -3.45
C LEU A 151 4.76 -9.46 -3.28
N ILE A 152 5.48 -9.40 -2.15
CA ILE A 152 6.49 -8.36 -1.90
C ILE A 152 7.58 -8.40 -2.99
N ILE A 153 8.08 -9.60 -3.32
CA ILE A 153 9.11 -9.76 -4.36
C ILE A 153 8.60 -9.21 -5.70
N ASN A 154 7.42 -9.64 -6.14
CA ASN A 154 6.85 -9.19 -7.42
C ASN A 154 6.64 -7.68 -7.46
N LEU A 155 6.11 -7.08 -6.40
CA LEU A 155 5.88 -5.64 -6.34
C LEU A 155 7.19 -4.84 -6.36
N LEU A 156 8.25 -5.34 -5.72
CA LEU A 156 9.56 -4.70 -5.73
C LEU A 156 10.25 -4.83 -7.09
N THR A 157 10.08 -5.96 -7.81
CA THR A 157 10.62 -6.13 -9.17
C THR A 157 9.83 -5.35 -10.23
N ASP A 158 8.52 -5.22 -10.07
CA ASP A 158 7.67 -4.48 -11.02
C ASP A 158 7.89 -2.96 -10.94
N ASN A 159 8.28 -2.45 -9.77
CA ASN A 159 8.63 -1.04 -9.60
C ASN A 159 9.94 -0.67 -10.32
N GLU A 160 10.87 -1.60 -10.48
CA GLU A 160 12.05 -1.40 -11.33
C GLU A 160 11.64 -1.18 -12.79
N ASN A 161 10.64 -1.93 -13.28
CA ASN A 161 10.12 -1.79 -14.65
C ASN A 161 9.23 -0.55 -14.84
N LYS A 162 8.52 -0.07 -13.81
CA LYS A 162 7.73 1.17 -13.89
C LYS A 162 8.60 2.42 -13.98
N THR A 163 9.71 2.47 -13.23
CA THR A 163 10.63 3.62 -13.25
C THR A 163 11.24 3.80 -14.64
N VAL A 164 11.59 2.72 -15.34
CA VAL A 164 12.09 2.75 -16.73
C VAL A 164 11.00 3.23 -17.70
N ASN A 165 9.75 2.80 -17.53
CA ASN A 165 8.67 3.24 -18.39
C ASN A 165 8.29 4.71 -18.16
N GLU A 166 8.28 5.22 -16.92
CA GLU A 166 8.03 6.65 -16.65
C GLU A 166 9.10 7.56 -17.27
N ILE A 167 10.38 7.16 -17.21
CA ILE A 167 11.48 7.87 -17.88
C ILE A 167 11.30 7.88 -19.40
N GLN A 168 10.90 6.75 -19.99
CA GLN A 168 10.65 6.65 -21.44
C GLN A 168 9.44 7.49 -21.89
N PHE A 169 8.43 7.65 -21.02
CA PHE A 169 7.27 8.49 -21.30
C PHE A 169 7.63 9.98 -21.24
N ASP A 170 8.47 10.42 -20.29
CA ASP A 170 8.92 11.81 -20.20
C ASP A 170 9.87 12.20 -21.35
N GLU A 171 10.75 11.29 -21.80
CA GLU A 171 11.61 11.51 -22.98
C GLU A 171 10.81 11.70 -24.28
N VAL A 172 9.72 10.95 -24.47
CA VAL A 172 8.81 11.10 -25.63
C VAL A 172 8.08 12.45 -25.63
N PHE A 173 7.89 13.08 -24.47
CA PHE A 173 7.30 14.41 -24.35
C PHE A 173 8.29 15.55 -24.65
N GLU A 174 9.59 15.35 -24.43
CA GLU A 174 10.61 16.33 -24.83
C GLU A 174 10.86 16.31 -26.36
N GLU A 175 10.70 15.17 -27.03
CA GLU A 175 10.83 15.09 -28.50
C GLU A 175 9.63 15.66 -29.28
N LEU A 176 8.54 16.03 -28.59
CA LEU A 176 7.32 16.59 -29.20
C LEU A 176 7.13 18.10 -28.97
N ASN A 177 8.14 18.81 -28.45
CA ASN A 177 8.17 20.28 -28.34
C ASN A 177 9.25 20.92 -29.20
#